data_AF-A0A354BIW1-F1
#
_entry.id   AF-A0A354BIW1-F1
#
_cell.length_a   1.000
_cell.length_b   1.000
_cell.length_c   1.000
_cell.angle_alpha   90.00
_cell.angle_beta   90.00
_cell.angle_gamma   90.00
#
_symmetry.space_group_name_H-M   'P 1'
#
loop_
_entity.id
_entity.type
_entity.pdbx_description
1 polymer ?
#
loop_
_entity_poly.entity_id
_entity_poly.type
_entity_poly.pdbx_seq_one_letter_code
_entity_poly.pdbx_strand_id
1 'polypeptide(L)'
;CRYCDGRGYTKSPTTVAYEIFREIRRIEPSVDQQRIIVGAHPTVAELLQDEERQSVESLERDCTAKIIVTPDSQLHLEQYDLVVL
;
A
#
# COMPACT_ATOMS: atom_id res chain seq x y z
N CYS A 1 19.14 10.67 -13.79
CA CYS A 1 18.94 9.21 -13.96
C CYS A 1 17.44 8.98 -14.17
N ARG A 2 17.01 8.12 -15.10
CA ARG A 2 15.57 7.95 -15.46
C ARG A 2 14.67 7.39 -14.34
N TYR A 3 15.25 7.08 -13.19
CA TYR A 3 14.51 6.63 -12.00
C TYR A 3 15.00 7.27 -10.70
N CYS A 4 15.94 8.20 -10.77
CA CYS A 4 16.58 8.81 -9.62
C CYS A 4 17.16 10.16 -10.02
N ASP A 5 16.50 11.26 -9.62
CA ASP A 5 16.88 12.58 -10.12
C ASP A 5 16.80 13.70 -9.08
N GLY A 6 16.85 13.43 -7.77
CA GLY A 6 17.20 14.44 -6.74
C GLY A 6 16.57 15.85 -6.83
N ARG A 7 15.33 16.01 -7.31
CA ARG A 7 14.67 17.28 -7.72
C ARG A 7 13.18 17.22 -7.38
N GLY A 8 12.40 18.31 -7.40
CA GLY A 8 10.99 18.29 -6.97
C GLY A 8 10.08 17.38 -7.82
N TYR A 9 9.43 16.38 -7.20
CA TYR A 9 8.73 15.27 -7.87
C TYR A 9 7.26 15.14 -7.44
N THR A 10 6.40 14.84 -8.42
CA THR A 10 5.12 14.12 -8.24
C THR A 10 5.43 12.70 -7.76
N LYS A 11 4.75 12.21 -6.72
CA LYS A 11 5.00 10.88 -6.13
C LYS A 11 4.78 9.80 -7.19
N SER A 12 5.75 8.90 -7.31
CA SER A 12 5.61 7.70 -8.15
C SER A 12 4.65 6.70 -7.49
N PRO A 13 3.99 5.82 -8.27
CA PRO A 13 3.11 4.79 -7.70
C PRO A 13 3.87 3.85 -6.75
N THR A 14 5.17 3.62 -7.02
CA THR A 14 6.06 2.91 -6.08
C THR A 14 6.21 3.64 -4.76
N THR A 15 6.39 4.97 -4.77
CA THR A 15 6.50 5.77 -3.53
C THR A 15 5.23 5.63 -2.69
N VAL A 16 4.07 5.69 -3.34
CA VAL A 16 2.76 5.54 -2.68
C VAL A 16 2.59 4.13 -2.09
N ALA A 17 2.99 3.09 -2.82
CA ALA A 17 2.99 1.72 -2.29
C ALA A 17 3.85 1.57 -1.02
N TYR A 18 5.06 2.15 -1.01
CA TYR A 18 5.90 2.13 0.20
C TYR A 18 5.34 2.99 1.35
N GLU A 19 4.61 4.06 1.07
CA GLU A 19 3.89 4.84 2.09
C GLU A 19 2.78 4.00 2.72
N ILE A 20 1.96 3.32 1.90
CA ILE A 20 0.93 2.38 2.35
C ILE A 20 1.54 1.32 3.27
N PHE A 21 2.65 0.68 2.86
CA PHE A 21 3.34 -0.32 3.68
C PHE A 21 3.80 0.23 5.03
N ARG A 22 4.30 1.46 5.06
CA ARG A 22 4.73 2.11 6.31
C ARG A 22 3.56 2.41 7.23
N GLU A 23 2.41 2.82 6.69
CA GLU A 23 1.20 3.02 7.49
C GLU A 23 0.65 1.70 8.02
N ILE A 24 0.62 0.66 7.21
CA ILE A 24 0.20 -0.68 7.64
C ILE A 24 1.09 -1.18 8.80
N ARG A 25 2.41 -1.00 8.71
CA ARG A 25 3.34 -1.35 9.80
C ARG A 25 3.16 -0.52 11.07
N ARG A 26 2.58 0.67 10.97
CA ARG A 26 2.29 1.51 12.13
C ARG A 26 1.02 1.09 12.86
N ILE A 27 0.15 0.32 12.22
CA ILE A 27 -1.01 -0.27 12.87
C ILE A 27 -0.46 -1.32 13.85
N GLU A 28 -0.67 -1.08 15.15
CA GLU A 28 -0.23 -2.03 16.16
C GLU A 28 -0.98 -3.35 15.99
N PRO A 29 -0.29 -4.49 16.10
CA PRO A 29 -0.93 -5.80 16.03
C PRO A 29 -1.95 -5.89 17.17
N SER A 30 -3.23 -5.94 16.81
CA SER A 30 -4.28 -6.22 17.77
C SER A 30 -4.31 -7.69 18.15
N VAL A 31 -4.94 -7.97 19.29
CA VAL A 31 -5.12 -9.33 19.80
C VAL A 31 -5.94 -10.22 18.85
N ASP A 32 -6.81 -9.60 18.03
CA ASP A 32 -7.62 -10.27 17.01
C ASP A 32 -7.09 -10.05 15.59
N GLN A 33 -7.44 -10.96 14.69
CA GLN A 33 -7.10 -10.90 13.27
C GLN A 33 -7.82 -9.73 12.59
N GLN A 34 -7.13 -8.60 12.46
CA GLN A 34 -7.63 -7.40 11.79
C GLN A 34 -7.69 -7.59 10.27
N ARG A 35 -8.59 -6.85 9.63
CA ARG A 35 -8.63 -6.76 8.17
C ARG A 35 -8.34 -5.33 7.75
N ILE A 36 -7.33 -5.16 6.92
CA ILE A 36 -6.92 -3.87 6.41
C ILE A 36 -7.34 -3.80 4.95
N ILE A 37 -8.26 -2.90 4.62
CA ILE A 37 -8.67 -2.62 3.25
C ILE A 37 -7.86 -1.42 2.77
N VAL A 38 -7.14 -1.61 1.66
CA VAL A 38 -6.34 -0.59 1.00
C VAL A 38 -7.04 -0.21 -0.30
N GLY A 39 -7.65 0.97 -0.34
CA GLY A 39 -8.16 1.58 -1.56
C GLY A 39 -7.05 2.38 -2.25
N ALA A 40 -6.74 2.10 -3.50
CA ALA A 40 -5.74 2.89 -4.24
C ALA A 40 -6.05 2.92 -5.74
N HIS A 41 -5.44 3.86 -6.46
CA HIS A 41 -5.55 3.90 -7.93
C HIS A 41 -5.16 2.54 -8.55
N PRO A 42 -5.82 2.07 -9.63
CA PRO A 42 -5.58 0.75 -10.22
C PRO A 42 -4.11 0.44 -10.49
N THR A 43 -3.33 1.43 -10.96
CA THR A 43 -1.88 1.28 -11.17
C THR A 43 -1.10 0.97 -9.89
N VAL A 44 -1.49 1.56 -8.75
CA VAL A 44 -0.86 1.28 -7.44
C VAL A 44 -1.36 -0.07 -6.93
N ALA A 45 -2.65 -0.36 -7.09
CA ALA A 45 -3.25 -1.63 -6.67
C ALA A 45 -2.64 -2.83 -7.41
N GLU A 46 -2.43 -2.72 -8.73
CA GLU A 46 -1.76 -3.72 -9.56
C GLU A 46 -0.30 -3.90 -9.12
N LEU A 47 0.41 -2.80 -8.87
CA LEU A 47 1.78 -2.84 -8.36
C LEU A 47 1.86 -3.56 -7.00
N LEU A 48 0.89 -3.33 -6.10
CA LEU A 48 0.81 -4.01 -4.80
C LEU A 48 0.52 -5.51 -4.94
N GLN A 49 -0.32 -5.90 -5.90
CA GLN A 49 -0.79 -7.28 -6.07
C GLN A 49 0.14 -8.15 -6.92
N ASP A 50 0.84 -7.56 -7.89
CA ASP A 50 1.76 -8.27 -8.80
C ASP A 50 3.22 -8.06 -8.39
N GLU A 51 3.74 -6.84 -8.51
CA GLU A 51 5.17 -6.55 -8.31
C GLU A 51 5.60 -6.68 -6.84
N GLU A 52 4.83 -6.09 -5.92
CA GLU A 52 5.13 -6.01 -4.49
C GLU A 52 4.36 -7.06 -3.67
N ARG A 53 3.86 -8.12 -4.33
CA ARG A 53 3.08 -9.17 -3.68
C ARG A 53 3.80 -9.79 -2.49
N GLN A 54 5.10 -10.04 -2.62
CA GLN A 54 5.92 -10.63 -1.55
C GLN A 54 6.02 -9.70 -0.33
N SER A 55 6.04 -8.39 -0.57
CA SER A 55 6.04 -7.36 0.47
C SER A 55 4.70 -7.36 1.23
N VAL A 56 3.58 -7.45 0.51
CA VAL A 56 2.22 -7.58 1.10
C VAL A 56 2.12 -8.84 1.95
N GLU A 57 2.49 -10.01 1.42
CA GLU A 57 2.42 -11.28 2.15
C GLU A 57 3.32 -11.30 3.41
N SER A 58 4.42 -10.54 3.39
CA SER A 58 5.28 -10.38 4.58
C SER A 58 4.63 -9.47 5.61
N LEU A 59 4.01 -8.37 5.17
CA LEU A 59 3.25 -7.47 6.04
C LEU A 59 2.05 -8.13 6.70
N GLU A 60 1.30 -8.95 5.97
CA GLU A 60 0.17 -9.70 6.54
C GLU A 60 0.62 -10.61 7.69
N ARG A 61 1.79 -11.24 7.54
CA ARG A 61 2.39 -12.10 8.57
C ARG A 61 2.92 -11.30 9.76
N ASP A 62 3.62 -10.20 9.50
CA ASP A 62 4.20 -9.34 10.54
C ASP A 62 3.11 -8.67 11.39
N CYS A 63 2.04 -8.17 10.76
CA CYS A 63 0.93 -7.49 11.41
C CYS A 63 -0.17 -8.45 11.90
N THR A 64 -0.10 -9.74 11.56
CA THR A 64 -1.19 -10.72 11.79
C THR A 64 -2.55 -10.20 11.32
N ALA A 65 -2.54 -9.52 10.17
CA ALA A 65 -3.71 -8.85 9.59
C ALA A 65 -3.89 -9.27 8.14
N LYS A 66 -5.14 -9.32 7.67
CA LYS A 66 -5.45 -9.62 6.26
C LYS A 66 -5.52 -8.32 5.46
N ILE A 67 -4.68 -8.17 4.46
CA ILE A 67 -4.61 -6.99 3.60
C ILE A 67 -5.44 -7.25 2.34
N ILE A 68 -6.42 -6.39 2.08
CA ILE A 68 -7.33 -6.46 0.93
C ILE A 68 -7.11 -5.21 0.09
N VAL A 69 -6.45 -5.38 -1.05
CA VAL A 69 -6.20 -4.27 -1.98
C VAL A 69 -7.39 -4.13 -2.93
N THR A 70 -8.00 -2.95 -2.95
CA THR A 70 -9.14 -2.61 -3.81
C THR A 70 -8.74 -1.51 -4.79
N PRO A 71 -8.76 -1.78 -6.10
CA PRO A 71 -8.49 -0.75 -7.11
C PRO A 71 -9.68 0.22 -7.20
N ASP A 72 -9.41 1.52 -7.13
CA ASP A 72 -10.40 2.58 -7.32
C ASP A 72 -9.88 3.63 -8.32
N SER A 73 -10.48 3.65 -9.52
CA SER A 73 -10.13 4.59 -10.59
C SER A 73 -10.53 6.04 -10.30
N GLN A 74 -11.35 6.29 -9.28
CA GLN A 74 -11.71 7.64 -8.85
C GLN A 74 -10.63 8.29 -7.99
N LEU A 75 -9.73 7.50 -7.40
CA LEU A 75 -8.60 7.99 -6.61
C LEU A 75 -7.47 8.46 -7.52
N HIS A 76 -6.81 9.56 -7.18
CA HIS A 76 -5.57 9.94 -7.84
C HIS A 76 -4.43 8.97 -7.50
N LEU A 77 -3.39 8.93 -8.35
CA LEU A 77 -2.23 8.07 -8.15
C LEU A 77 -1.52 8.28 -6.80
N GLU A 78 -1.57 9.51 -6.27
CA GLU A 78 -0.98 9.88 -4.97
C GLU A 78 -1.94 9.70 -3.79
N GLN A 79 -3.20 9.32 -4.05
CA GLN A 79 -4.24 9.13 -3.05
C GLN A 79 -4.46 7.65 -2.80
N TYR A 80 -4.65 7.32 -1.53
CA TYR A 80 -5.01 6.00 -1.08
C TYR A 80 -5.84 6.11 0.20
N ASP A 81 -6.68 5.13 0.43
CA ASP A 81 -7.51 4.99 1.62
C ASP A 81 -7.11 3.73 2.38
N LEU A 82 -7.00 3.85 3.71
CA LEU A 82 -6.76 2.74 4.61
C LEU A 82 -7.91 2.61 5.58
N VAL A 83 -8.57 1.46 5.56
CA VAL A 83 -9.66 1.11 6.48
C VAL A 83 -9.28 -0.13 7.24
N VAL A 84 -9.21 -0.02 8.57
CA VAL A 84 -8.94 -1.14 9.47
C VAL A 84 -10.27 -1.61 10.07
N LEU A 85 -10.54 -2.91 9.99
CA LEU A 85 -11.73 -3.60 10.48
C LEU A 85 -11.37 -4.63 11.55
#